data_AF-A0A4Q2ZZ40-F1
#
_entry.id   AF-A0A4Q2ZZ40-F1
#
_cell.length_a   1.000
_cell.length_b   1.000
_cell.length_c   1.000
_cell.angle_alpha   90.00
_cell.angle_beta   90.00
_cell.angle_gamma   90.00
#
_symmetry.space_group_name_H-M   'P 1'
#
loop_
_entity.id
_entity.type
_entity.pdbx_description
1 polymer ?
#
loop_
_entity_poly.entity_id
_entity_poly.type
_entity_poly.pdbx_seq_one_letter_code
_entity_poly.pdbx_strand_id
1 'polypeptide(L)'
;MSSSKFLPHINQEAIEKARENDAALYDLLVQPLHEELYRRQDFNFLDDLSQGQQLLLSFDYVWMQVMQGGFIQLIQNGYIALLPPMPEWLQNIGDPEMAKLIDDVLKVYVLNRELLDKQTTVKEFAALYEEFKEFEILDEKFREIHNTTMQKILQYAGSHIFEFTTVVYTV
;
A
#
# COMPACT_ATOMS: atom_id res chain seq x y z
N MET A 1 -4.44 -3.62 -19.63
CA MET A 1 -3.96 -2.64 -18.64
C MET A 1 -5.05 -1.60 -18.46
N SER A 2 -5.61 -1.47 -17.25
CA SER A 2 -6.70 -0.53 -16.97
C SER A 2 -6.17 0.90 -16.98
N SER A 3 -6.78 1.80 -17.76
CA SER A 3 -6.46 3.22 -17.74
C SER A 3 -7.06 3.87 -16.49
N SER A 4 -6.25 4.56 -15.71
CA SER A 4 -6.73 5.33 -14.55
C SER A 4 -7.73 6.41 -14.98
N LYS A 5 -8.79 6.62 -14.19
CA LYS A 5 -9.73 7.74 -14.30
C LYS A 5 -9.27 8.96 -13.48
N PHE A 6 -8.22 8.82 -12.67
CA PHE A 6 -7.61 9.91 -11.91
C PHE A 6 -6.11 9.96 -12.15
N LEU A 7 -5.69 10.89 -13.00
CA LEU A 7 -4.29 11.20 -13.28
C LEU A 7 -4.01 12.65 -12.85
N PRO A 8 -3.26 12.87 -11.75
CA PRO A 8 -2.73 14.17 -11.38
C PRO A 8 -1.98 14.79 -12.55
N HIS A 9 -2.09 16.10 -12.72
CA HIS A 9 -1.34 16.84 -13.74
C HIS A 9 -0.04 17.33 -13.12
N ILE A 10 1.09 16.77 -13.55
CA ILE A 10 2.40 17.07 -12.97
C ILE A 10 3.32 17.61 -14.06
N ASN A 11 4.05 18.67 -13.72
CA ASN A 11 5.02 19.29 -14.61
C ASN A 11 6.20 18.34 -14.90
N GLN A 12 6.65 18.27 -16.16
CA GLN A 12 7.78 17.42 -16.55
C GLN A 12 9.06 17.71 -15.74
N GLU A 13 9.41 18.97 -15.50
CA GLU A 13 10.60 19.35 -14.74
C GLU A 13 10.52 18.85 -13.29
N ALA A 14 9.33 18.89 -12.69
CA ALA A 14 9.11 18.34 -11.35
C ALA A 14 9.30 16.82 -11.32
N ILE A 15 8.82 16.11 -12.35
CA ILE A 15 9.02 14.66 -12.50
C ILE A 15 10.51 14.34 -12.66
N GLU A 16 11.22 15.04 -13.54
CA GLU A 16 12.65 14.82 -13.80
C GLU A 16 13.48 15.01 -12.54
N LYS A 17 13.23 16.10 -11.81
CA LYS A 17 13.88 16.37 -10.53
C LYS A 17 13.57 15.31 -9.46
N ALA A 18 12.31 14.88 -9.37
CA ALA A 18 11.89 13.92 -8.36
C ALA A 18 12.47 12.52 -8.60
N ARG A 19 12.71 12.11 -9.85
CA ARG A 19 13.33 10.82 -10.19
C ARG A 19 14.73 10.60 -9.62
N GLU A 20 15.43 11.66 -9.25
CA GLU A 20 16.76 11.57 -8.65
C GLU A 20 16.71 11.23 -7.14
N ASN A 21 15.52 11.23 -6.54
CA ASN A 21 15.34 11.04 -5.11
C ASN A 21 14.02 10.31 -4.82
N ASP A 22 14.11 9.07 -4.32
CA ASP A 22 12.95 8.23 -4.00
C ASP A 22 11.93 8.93 -3.10
N ALA A 23 12.36 9.69 -2.08
CA ALA A 23 11.43 10.39 -1.20
C ALA A 23 10.69 11.52 -1.94
N ALA A 24 11.37 12.25 -2.81
CA ALA A 24 10.73 13.28 -3.62
C ALA A 24 9.76 12.69 -4.65
N LEU A 25 10.12 11.55 -5.27
CA LEU A 25 9.23 10.84 -6.19
C LEU A 25 8.02 10.26 -5.45
N TYR A 26 8.23 9.70 -4.27
CA TYR A 26 7.18 9.21 -3.40
C TYR A 26 6.17 10.33 -3.08
N ASP A 27 6.63 11.45 -2.51
CA ASP A 27 5.76 12.57 -2.14
C ASP A 27 4.97 13.09 -3.36
N LEU A 28 5.66 13.27 -4.48
CA LEU A 28 5.07 13.78 -5.72
C LEU A 28 3.93 12.90 -6.25
N LEU A 29 4.04 11.57 -6.09
CA LEU A 29 3.08 10.61 -6.63
C LEU A 29 1.99 10.22 -5.63
N VAL A 30 2.31 10.13 -4.33
CA VAL A 30 1.37 9.65 -3.31
C VAL A 30 0.45 10.77 -2.82
N GLN A 31 0.96 11.99 -2.68
CA GLN A 31 0.22 13.10 -2.08
C GLN A 31 -1.09 13.40 -2.84
N PRO A 32 -1.10 13.50 -4.19
CA PRO A 32 -2.35 13.77 -4.91
C PRO A 32 -3.39 12.66 -4.75
N LEU A 33 -2.96 11.41 -4.54
CA LEU A 33 -3.86 10.28 -4.31
C LEU A 33 -4.52 10.38 -2.93
N HIS A 34 -3.76 10.76 -1.90
CA HIS A 34 -4.29 11.02 -0.56
C HIS A 34 -5.24 12.21 -0.52
N GLU A 35 -4.89 13.30 -1.18
CA GLU A 35 -5.75 14.49 -1.27
C GLU A 35 -7.10 14.16 -1.93
N GLU A 36 -7.07 13.36 -2.99
CA GLU A 36 -8.28 12.94 -3.70
C GLU A 36 -9.12 11.94 -2.89
N LEU A 37 -8.48 10.97 -2.22
CA LEU A 37 -9.17 10.05 -1.32
C LEU A 37 -9.82 10.81 -0.16
N TYR A 38 -9.11 11.78 0.44
CA TYR A 38 -9.64 12.64 1.49
C TYR A 38 -10.83 13.48 0.98
N ARG A 39 -10.74 14.03 -0.23
CA ARG A 39 -11.82 14.81 -0.84
C ARG A 39 -13.06 13.97 -1.11
N ARG A 40 -12.91 12.72 -1.53
CA ARG A 40 -14.02 11.79 -1.83
C ARG A 40 -14.61 11.16 -0.58
N GLN A 41 -13.80 10.93 0.45
CA GLN A 41 -14.15 10.15 1.64
C GLN A 41 -14.69 8.74 1.30
N ASP A 42 -14.23 8.17 0.18
CA ASP A 42 -14.71 6.90 -0.35
C ASP A 42 -13.56 6.08 -0.95
N PHE A 43 -13.35 4.87 -0.40
CA PHE A 43 -12.34 3.93 -0.88
C PHE A 43 -12.69 3.26 -2.21
N ASN A 44 -13.92 3.39 -2.73
CA ASN A 44 -14.24 3.03 -4.12
C ASN A 44 -13.39 3.84 -5.12
N PHE A 45 -12.74 4.92 -4.68
CA PHE A 45 -11.71 5.61 -5.45
C PHE A 45 -10.60 4.68 -5.95
N LEU A 46 -10.24 3.62 -5.23
CA LEU A 46 -9.23 2.66 -5.68
C LEU A 46 -9.61 2.01 -7.03
N ASP A 47 -10.90 1.82 -7.31
CA ASP A 47 -11.38 1.25 -8.58
C ASP A 47 -11.20 2.19 -9.78
N ASP A 48 -10.97 3.48 -9.52
CA ASP A 48 -10.67 4.48 -10.54
C ASP A 48 -9.17 4.57 -10.85
N LEU A 49 -8.30 3.94 -10.06
CA LEU A 49 -6.85 4.05 -10.18
C LEU A 49 -6.26 3.00 -11.13
N SER A 50 -5.10 3.30 -11.72
CA SER A 50 -4.28 2.28 -12.40
C SER A 50 -3.77 1.25 -11.38
N GLN A 51 -3.34 0.08 -11.86
CA GLN A 51 -2.78 -0.95 -10.97
C GLN A 51 -1.56 -0.42 -10.19
N GLY A 52 -0.68 0.36 -10.83
CA GLY A 52 0.46 0.98 -10.16
C GLY A 52 0.05 1.98 -9.06
N GLN A 53 -0.96 2.81 -9.33
CA GLN A 53 -1.50 3.74 -8.34
C GLN A 53 -2.20 3.01 -7.17
N GLN A 54 -2.96 1.96 -7.46
CA GLN A 54 -3.59 1.12 -6.43
C GLN A 54 -2.55 0.48 -5.53
N LEU A 55 -1.48 -0.08 -6.10
CA LEU A 55 -0.38 -0.66 -5.32
C LEU A 55 0.31 0.39 -4.46
N LEU A 56 0.68 1.55 -5.03
CA LEU A 56 1.37 2.63 -4.30
C LEU A 56 0.53 3.12 -3.11
N LEU A 57 -0.73 3.49 -3.35
CA LEU A 57 -1.60 4.02 -2.30
C LEU A 57 -1.90 2.96 -1.24
N SER A 58 -2.25 1.74 -1.66
CA SER A 58 -2.61 0.68 -0.72
C SER A 58 -1.39 0.25 0.12
N PHE A 59 -0.21 0.14 -0.49
CA PHE A 59 1.01 -0.23 0.22
C PHE A 59 1.44 0.85 1.23
N ASP A 60 1.24 2.13 0.92
CA ASP A 60 1.47 3.22 1.87
C ASP A 60 0.58 3.08 3.12
N TYR A 61 -0.73 2.82 2.95
CA TYR A 61 -1.62 2.54 4.08
C TYR A 61 -1.17 1.32 4.90
N VAL A 62 -0.77 0.23 4.22
CA VAL A 62 -0.25 -0.97 4.91
C VAL A 62 0.98 -0.61 5.74
N TRP A 63 1.94 0.09 5.15
CA TRP A 63 3.15 0.54 5.83
C TRP A 63 2.82 1.41 7.05
N MET A 64 1.96 2.42 6.91
CA MET A 64 1.54 3.28 8.01
C MET A 64 0.90 2.51 9.17
N GLN A 65 0.06 1.51 8.88
CA GLN A 65 -0.61 0.71 9.91
C GLN A 65 0.35 -0.28 10.58
N VAL A 66 1.11 -1.04 9.78
CA VAL A 66 1.98 -2.11 10.28
C VAL A 66 3.18 -1.55 11.05
N MET A 67 3.73 -0.40 10.64
CA MET A 67 4.81 0.25 11.39
C MET A 67 4.35 0.82 12.73
N GLN A 68 3.06 1.16 12.88
CA GLN A 68 2.52 1.68 14.14
C GLN A 68 2.06 0.57 15.09
N GLY A 69 1.41 -0.47 14.57
CA GLY A 69 0.81 -1.51 15.41
C GLY A 69 0.69 -2.90 14.77
N GLY A 70 1.42 -3.16 13.68
CA GLY A 70 1.42 -4.48 13.04
C GLY A 70 0.15 -4.82 12.24
N PHE A 71 0.12 -6.01 11.68
CA PHE A 71 -0.99 -6.51 10.88
C PHE A 71 -2.29 -6.69 11.68
N ILE A 72 -2.22 -6.97 12.98
CA ILE A 72 -3.42 -7.04 13.84
C ILE A 72 -4.11 -5.68 13.89
N GLN A 73 -3.37 -4.59 14.05
CA GLN A 73 -3.93 -3.24 14.02
C GLN A 73 -4.52 -2.92 12.64
N LEU A 74 -3.84 -3.29 11.56
CA LEU A 74 -4.35 -3.11 10.20
C LEU A 74 -5.71 -3.80 10.01
N ILE A 75 -5.84 -5.04 10.48
CA ILE A 75 -7.08 -5.83 10.39
C ILE A 75 -8.19 -5.19 11.23
N GLN A 76 -7.90 -4.88 12.50
CA GLN A 76 -8.88 -4.30 13.43
C GLN A 76 -9.35 -2.90 13.03
N ASN A 77 -8.50 -2.15 12.32
CA ASN A 77 -8.88 -0.86 11.72
C ASN A 77 -9.63 -1.01 10.38
N GLY A 78 -9.90 -2.24 9.93
CA GLY A 78 -10.72 -2.52 8.74
C GLY A 78 -9.98 -2.45 7.40
N TYR A 79 -8.64 -2.39 7.40
CA TYR A 79 -7.84 -2.23 6.18
C TYR A 79 -7.46 -3.55 5.50
N ILE A 80 -7.94 -4.70 6.00
CA ILE A 80 -7.61 -6.02 5.44
C ILE A 80 -8.01 -6.16 3.97
N ALA A 81 -9.04 -5.43 3.51
CA ALA A 81 -9.50 -5.44 2.12
C ALA A 81 -8.48 -4.89 1.11
N LEU A 82 -7.44 -4.18 1.57
CA LEU A 82 -6.35 -3.69 0.72
C LEU A 82 -5.38 -4.80 0.28
N LEU A 83 -5.27 -5.88 1.06
CA LEU A 83 -4.24 -6.90 0.87
C LEU A 83 -4.49 -7.89 -0.29
N PRO A 84 -5.72 -8.40 -0.55
CA PRO A 84 -5.93 -9.50 -1.50
C PRO A 84 -5.36 -9.31 -2.90
N PRO A 85 -5.38 -8.12 -3.51
CA PRO A 85 -4.80 -7.94 -4.84
C PRO A 85 -3.27 -7.80 -4.86
N MET A 86 -2.65 -7.42 -3.74
CA MET A 86 -1.23 -7.05 -3.67
C MET A 86 -0.27 -8.17 -4.09
N PRO A 87 -0.46 -9.45 -3.73
CA PRO A 87 0.47 -10.51 -4.15
C PRO A 87 0.68 -10.58 -5.67
N GLU A 88 -0.37 -10.34 -6.46
CA GLU A 88 -0.26 -10.27 -7.92
C GLU A 88 0.51 -9.01 -8.35
N TRP A 89 0.14 -7.85 -7.82
CA TRP A 89 0.75 -6.57 -8.18
C TRP A 89 2.25 -6.52 -7.83
N LEU A 90 2.61 -7.05 -6.66
CA LEU A 90 3.99 -7.15 -6.18
C LEU A 90 4.81 -8.10 -7.06
N GLN A 91 4.24 -9.23 -7.50
CA GLN A 91 4.90 -10.09 -8.47
C GLN A 91 5.16 -9.38 -9.81
N ASN A 92 4.20 -8.61 -10.31
CA ASN A 92 4.32 -7.87 -11.56
C ASN A 92 5.47 -6.85 -11.54
N ILE A 93 5.79 -6.28 -10.37
CA ILE A 93 6.91 -5.34 -10.20
C ILE A 93 8.22 -6.01 -9.74
N GLY A 94 8.27 -7.34 -9.69
CA GLY A 94 9.48 -8.08 -9.29
C GLY A 94 9.73 -8.14 -7.78
N ASP A 95 8.67 -8.16 -6.97
CA ASP A 95 8.75 -8.30 -5.52
C ASP A 95 8.06 -9.56 -4.96
N PRO A 96 8.54 -10.77 -5.30
CA PRO A 96 7.94 -12.02 -4.83
C PRO A 96 8.08 -12.23 -3.31
N GLU A 97 9.05 -11.58 -2.66
CA GLU A 97 9.27 -11.74 -1.22
C GLU A 97 8.15 -11.05 -0.41
N MET A 98 7.85 -9.79 -0.72
CA MET A 98 6.70 -9.12 -0.12
C MET A 98 5.38 -9.77 -0.56
N ALA A 99 5.25 -10.21 -1.81
CA ALA A 99 4.06 -10.92 -2.27
C ALA A 99 3.76 -12.15 -1.40
N LYS A 100 4.78 -12.97 -1.12
CA LYS A 100 4.67 -14.12 -0.22
C LYS A 100 4.31 -13.71 1.20
N LEU A 101 4.89 -12.63 1.72
CA LEU A 101 4.57 -12.13 3.06
C LEU A 101 3.09 -11.76 3.18
N ILE A 102 2.56 -11.02 2.21
CA ILE A 102 1.14 -10.64 2.19
C ILE A 102 0.23 -11.87 2.03
N ASP A 103 0.61 -12.85 1.20
CA ASP A 103 -0.10 -14.12 1.10
C ASP A 103 -0.16 -14.86 2.45
N ASP A 104 0.95 -14.89 3.20
CA ASP A 104 1.02 -15.56 4.49
C ASP A 104 0.17 -14.83 5.55
N VAL A 105 0.14 -13.48 5.55
CA VAL A 105 -0.80 -12.66 6.34
C VAL A 105 -2.25 -13.00 6.03
N LEU A 106 -2.61 -13.08 4.74
CA LEU A 106 -3.97 -13.39 4.30
C LEU A 106 -4.40 -14.81 4.73
N LYS A 107 -3.49 -15.79 4.70
CA LYS A 107 -3.78 -17.16 5.18
C LYS A 107 -4.11 -17.16 6.66
N VAL A 108 -3.27 -16.52 7.48
CA VAL A 108 -3.51 -16.38 8.92
C VAL A 108 -4.86 -15.71 9.18
N TYR A 109 -5.14 -14.62 8.48
CA TYR A 109 -6.41 -13.91 8.60
C TYR A 109 -7.61 -14.81 8.27
N VAL A 110 -7.59 -15.50 7.13
CA VAL A 110 -8.70 -16.35 6.69
C VAL A 110 -8.96 -17.50 7.66
N LEU A 111 -7.91 -18.13 8.21
CA LEU A 111 -8.05 -19.21 9.18
C LEU A 111 -8.67 -18.75 10.51
N ASN A 112 -8.50 -17.48 10.86
CA ASN A 112 -8.89 -16.92 12.16
C ASN A 112 -9.92 -15.79 12.05
N ARG A 113 -10.59 -15.68 10.89
CA ARG A 113 -11.44 -14.54 10.53
C ARG A 113 -12.54 -14.25 11.54
N GLU A 114 -13.18 -15.29 12.08
CA GLU A 114 -14.25 -15.13 13.07
C GLU A 114 -13.79 -14.43 14.36
N LEU A 115 -12.50 -14.54 14.71
CA LEU A 115 -11.92 -13.87 15.87
C LEU A 115 -11.43 -12.48 15.49
N LEU A 116 -10.75 -12.37 14.34
CA LEU A 116 -10.11 -11.13 13.89
C LEU A 116 -11.07 -10.06 13.36
N ASP A 117 -12.26 -10.43 12.87
CA ASP A 117 -13.28 -9.47 12.39
C ASP A 117 -14.18 -8.93 13.53
N LYS A 118 -14.05 -9.47 14.76
CA LYS A 118 -14.88 -9.02 15.88
C LYS A 118 -14.47 -7.63 16.34
N GLN A 119 -15.46 -6.80 16.65
CA GLN A 119 -15.21 -5.57 17.40
C GLN A 119 -14.64 -5.92 18.77
N THR A 120 -13.47 -5.38 19.07
CA THR A 120 -12.80 -5.61 20.35
C THR A 120 -12.84 -4.38 21.24
N THR A 121 -12.98 -4.59 22.55
CA THR A 121 -12.56 -3.61 23.55
C THR A 121 -11.04 -3.44 23.53
N VAL A 122 -10.51 -2.38 24.15
CA VAL A 122 -9.06 -2.15 24.26
C VAL A 122 -8.31 -3.35 24.88
N LYS A 123 -8.93 -4.02 25.86
CA LYS A 123 -8.34 -5.20 26.52
C LYS A 123 -8.32 -6.41 25.59
N GLU A 124 -9.40 -6.64 24.85
CA GLU A 124 -9.49 -7.74 23.88
C GLU A 124 -8.53 -7.50 22.70
N PHE A 125 -8.41 -6.27 22.22
CA PHE A 125 -7.44 -5.87 21.21
C PHE A 125 -6.01 -6.21 21.63
N ALA A 126 -5.63 -5.83 22.85
CA ALA A 126 -4.30 -6.15 23.39
C ALA A 126 -4.07 -7.67 23.53
N ALA A 127 -5.11 -8.44 23.83
CA ALA A 127 -5.01 -9.90 23.95
C ALA A 127 -4.75 -10.58 22.60
N LEU A 128 -5.19 -10.00 21.47
CA LEU A 128 -4.94 -10.56 20.14
C LEU A 128 -3.45 -10.75 19.85
N TYR A 129 -2.57 -9.87 20.33
CA TYR A 129 -1.12 -10.00 20.13
C TYR A 129 -0.52 -11.22 20.86
N GLU A 130 -1.10 -11.62 21.99
CA GLU A 130 -0.67 -12.83 22.69
C GLU A 130 -1.28 -14.10 22.07
N GLU A 131 -2.50 -14.00 21.53
CA GLU A 131 -3.20 -15.11 20.89
C GLU A 131 -2.62 -15.45 19.52
N PHE A 132 -2.25 -14.43 18.72
CA PHE A 132 -1.80 -14.58 17.34
C PHE A 132 -0.31 -14.22 17.17
N LYS A 133 0.57 -14.93 17.90
CA LYS A 133 2.03 -14.71 17.86
C LYS A 133 2.65 -14.92 16.48
N GLU A 134 1.97 -15.63 15.58
CA GLU A 134 2.40 -15.74 14.18
C GLU A 134 2.44 -14.40 13.45
N PHE A 135 1.62 -13.40 13.84
CA PHE A 135 1.71 -12.05 13.30
C PHE A 135 2.98 -11.33 13.74
N GLU A 136 3.58 -11.64 14.89
CA GLU A 136 4.83 -11.03 15.33
C GLU A 136 5.95 -11.30 14.31
N ILE A 137 6.05 -12.53 13.83
CA ILE A 137 7.03 -12.95 12.81
C ILE A 137 6.76 -12.23 11.48
N LEU A 138 5.48 -12.10 11.11
CA LEU A 138 5.08 -11.41 9.87
C LEU A 138 5.36 -9.90 9.95
N ASP A 139 5.10 -9.28 11.10
CA ASP A 139 5.36 -7.87 11.37
C ASP A 139 6.86 -7.55 11.36
N GLU A 140 7.67 -8.41 11.99
CA GLU A 140 9.14 -8.32 11.94
C GLU A 140 9.63 -8.43 10.50
N LYS A 141 9.13 -9.43 9.76
CA LYS A 141 9.53 -9.60 8.36
C LYS A 141 9.15 -8.39 7.51
N PHE A 142 7.96 -7.81 7.72
CA PHE A 142 7.56 -6.58 7.05
C PHE A 142 8.51 -5.42 7.38
N ARG A 143 8.85 -5.24 8.67
CA ARG A 143 9.80 -4.22 9.13
C ARG A 143 11.17 -4.37 8.46
N GLU A 144 11.63 -5.59 8.20
CA GLU A 144 12.89 -5.84 7.50
C GLU A 144 12.85 -5.44 6.02
N ILE A 145 11.77 -5.76 5.31
CA ILE A 145 11.76 -5.72 3.83
C ILE A 145 10.97 -4.54 3.22
N HIS A 146 10.14 -3.83 3.98
CA HIS A 146 9.26 -2.77 3.45
C HIS A 146 9.99 -1.67 2.69
N ASN A 147 11.19 -1.27 3.13
CA ASN A 147 12.00 -0.26 2.44
C ASN A 147 12.39 -0.72 1.03
N THR A 148 12.79 -1.99 0.87
CA THR A 148 13.11 -2.58 -0.43
C THR A 148 11.87 -2.66 -1.31
N THR A 149 10.71 -2.99 -0.75
CA THR A 149 9.45 -2.95 -1.50
C THR A 149 9.10 -1.55 -1.99
N MET A 150 9.19 -0.53 -1.12
CA MET A 150 8.91 0.85 -1.51
C MET A 150 9.85 1.31 -2.63
N GLN A 151 11.13 0.98 -2.56
CA GLN A 151 12.09 1.25 -3.65
C GLN A 151 11.67 0.61 -4.98
N LYS A 152 11.22 -0.66 -4.96
CA LYS A 152 10.74 -1.34 -6.17
C LYS A 152 9.48 -0.69 -6.74
N ILE A 153 8.53 -0.29 -5.88
CA ILE A 153 7.32 0.44 -6.30
C ILE A 153 7.71 1.75 -6.98
N LEU A 154 8.62 2.53 -6.39
CA LEU A 154 9.07 3.81 -6.94
C LEU A 154 9.88 3.65 -8.23
N GLN A 155 10.71 2.61 -8.33
CA GLN A 155 11.42 2.26 -9.57
C GLN A 155 10.44 1.92 -10.69
N TYR A 156 9.41 1.12 -10.39
CA TYR A 156 8.33 0.83 -11.33
C TYR A 156 7.60 2.11 -11.74
N ALA A 157 7.20 2.95 -10.78
CA ALA A 157 6.48 4.20 -11.03
C ALA A 157 7.28 5.18 -11.89
N GLY A 158 8.58 5.32 -11.61
CA GLY A 158 9.48 6.08 -12.47
C GLY A 158 9.51 5.52 -13.90
N SER A 159 9.62 4.21 -14.07
CA SER A 159 9.67 3.61 -15.40
C SER A 159 8.33 3.67 -16.16
N HIS A 160 7.21 3.84 -15.45
CA HIS A 160 5.84 3.81 -15.98
C HIS A 160 5.04 5.06 -15.61
N ILE A 161 5.67 6.24 -15.66
CA ILE A 161 5.11 7.48 -15.09
C ILE A 161 3.71 7.86 -15.59
N PHE A 162 3.36 7.50 -16.84
CA PHE A 162 2.05 7.77 -17.42
C PHE A 162 0.91 6.93 -16.80
N GLU A 163 1.23 5.87 -16.05
CA GLU A 163 0.26 5.15 -15.22
C GLU A 163 -0.12 5.94 -13.96
N PHE A 164 0.71 6.90 -13.56
CA PHE A 164 0.59 7.64 -12.31
C PHE A 164 0.17 9.09 -12.50
N THR A 165 0.47 9.71 -13.65
CA THR A 165 0.22 11.13 -13.90
C THR A 165 0.04 11.47 -15.38
N THR A 166 -0.69 12.56 -15.65
CA THR A 166 -0.65 13.29 -16.92
C THR A 166 0.50 14.29 -16.88
N VAL A 167 1.48 14.12 -17.77
CA VAL A 167 2.63 15.03 -17.86
C VAL A 167 2.24 16.32 -18.56
N VAL A 168 2.50 17.45 -17.91
CA VAL A 168 2.30 18.79 -18.48
C VAL A 168 3.65 19.39 -18.84
N TYR A 169 3.76 19.87 -20.08
CA TYR A 169 4.94 20.55 -20.62
C TYR A 169 4.73 22.06 -20.47
N THR A 170 5.67 22.74 -19.82
CA THR A 170 5.69 24.20 -19.81
C THR A 170 6.03 24.67 -21.23
N VAL A 171 5.27 25.64 -21.75
CA VAL A 171 5.56 26.33 -23.02
C VAL A 171 6.53 27.47 -22.77
#